data_AF-A0A2V5M8U3-F1
#
_entry.id   AF-A0A2V5M8U3-F1
#
_cell.length_a   1.000
_cell.length_b   1.000
_cell.length_c   1.000
_cell.angle_alpha   90.00
_cell.angle_beta   90.00
_cell.angle_gamma   90.00
#
_symmetry.space_group_name_H-M   'P 1'
#
loop_
_entity.id
_entity.type
_entity.pdbx_description
1 polymer ?
#
loop_
_entity_poly.entity_id
_entity_poly.type
_entity_poly.pdbx_seq_one_letter_code
_entity_poly.pdbx_strand_id
1 'polypeptide(L)' 'MSAKWKTREQMEEGERTALASVAQKSGESRGRQHSEPSHVYRTEFQRDRARIIHSRAFRRLEYKTQVFLNGTG' A
#
# COMPACT_ATOMS: atom_id res chain seq x y z
N MET A 1 17.93 -20.80 9.31
CA MET A 1 17.52 -19.89 8.22
C MET A 1 16.78 -18.72 8.85
N SER A 2 17.43 -17.55 9.00
CA SER A 2 16.78 -16.37 9.62
C SER A 2 15.92 -15.67 8.57
N ALA A 3 14.60 -15.64 8.76
CA ALA A 3 13.72 -14.84 7.93
C ALA A 3 14.08 -13.35 8.14
N LYS A 4 14.77 -12.76 7.17
CA LYS A 4 15.27 -11.37 7.23
C LYS A 4 14.14 -10.40 6.93
N TRP A 5 13.24 -10.22 7.89
CA TRP A 5 12.23 -9.16 7.84
C TRP A 5 12.92 -7.80 7.91
N LYS A 6 12.63 -6.91 6.94
CA LYS A 6 13.10 -5.53 6.98
C LYS A 6 12.20 -4.71 7.89
N THR A 7 12.78 -3.82 8.68
CA THR A 7 12.00 -2.80 9.39
C THR A 7 11.44 -1.79 8.39
N ARG A 8 10.43 -1.01 8.82
CA ARG A 8 9.88 0.08 8.02
C ARG A 8 10.97 1.05 7.59
N GLU A 9 11.84 1.46 8.52
CA GLU A 9 12.92 2.42 8.29
C GLU A 9 13.92 1.90 7.25
N GLN A 10 14.24 0.61 7.29
CA GLN A 10 15.10 -0.03 6.28
C GLN A 10 14.46 -0.07 4.90
N MET A 11 13.13 -0.19 4.82
CA MET A 11 12.41 -0.12 3.54
C MET A 11 12.34 1.31 3.01
N GLU A 12 12.04 2.29 3.87
CA GLU A 12 12.04 3.72 3.52
C GLU A 12 13.43 4.19 3.04
N GLU A 13 14.51 3.71 3.66
CA GLU A 13 15.88 3.97 3.18
C GLU A 13 16.15 3.32 1.81
N GLY A 14 15.64 2.10 1.61
CA GLY A 14 15.68 1.45 0.30
C GLY A 14 14.96 2.27 -0.78
N GLU A 15 13.81 2.86 -0.45
CA GLU A 15 13.07 3.75 -1.36
C GLU A 15 13.88 5.02 -1.68
N ARG A 16 14.54 5.63 -0.69
CA ARG A 16 15.38 6.83 -0.89
C ARG A 16 16.53 6.64 -1.85
N THR A 17 17.12 5.45 -1.85
CA THR A 17 18.30 5.14 -2.66
C THR A 17 17.96 4.53 -4.01
N ALA A 18 16.86 3.77 -4.10
CA ALA A 18 16.50 3.03 -5.31
C ALA A 18 15.50 3.75 -6.24
N LEU A 19 14.63 4.62 -5.71
CA LEU A 19 13.64 5.32 -6.52
C LEU A 19 14.23 6.57 -7.18
N ALA A 20 13.64 6.98 -8.30
CA ALA A 20 14.01 8.23 -8.97
C ALA A 20 13.87 9.44 -8.02
N SER A 21 14.67 10.48 -8.23
CA SER A 21 14.67 11.70 -7.41
C SER A 21 13.30 12.38 -7.31
N VAL A 22 12.51 12.27 -8.37
CA VAL A 22 11.14 12.84 -8.48
C VAL A 22 10.04 11.89 -7.99
N ALA A 23 10.38 10.66 -7.58
CA ALA A 23 9.40 9.71 -7.10
C ALA A 23 8.90 10.11 -5.70
N GLN A 24 7.59 9.92 -5.46
CA GLN A 24 7.01 10.06 -4.13
C GLN A 24 7.46 8.90 -3.23
N LYS A 25 8.07 9.22 -2.09
CA LYS A 25 8.59 8.21 -1.15
C LYS A 25 7.67 8.08 0.05
N SER A 26 7.53 6.86 0.58
CA SER A 26 6.60 6.61 1.69
C SER A 26 6.98 7.33 2.98
N GLY A 27 8.30 7.48 3.24
CA GLY A 27 8.82 8.24 4.37
C GLY A 27 8.60 9.76 4.28
N GLU A 28 8.23 10.28 3.10
CA GLU A 28 7.92 11.70 2.86
C GLU A 28 6.40 11.97 2.87
N SER A 29 5.60 10.97 3.25
CA SER A 29 4.15 11.11 3.37
C SER A 29 3.77 12.27 4.30
N ARG A 30 2.72 13.01 3.93
CA ARG A 30 2.12 14.07 4.77
C ARG A 30 1.39 13.52 6.01
N GLY A 31 1.41 12.20 6.21
CA GLY A 31 0.71 11.53 7.29
C GLY A 31 -0.78 11.34 6.97
N ARG A 32 -1.60 11.28 8.03
CA ARG A 32 -3.01 10.91 7.95
C ARG A 32 -3.87 11.95 8.64
N GLN A 33 -5.11 12.08 8.18
CA GLN A 33 -6.08 12.99 8.79
C GLN A 33 -6.34 12.65 10.26
N HIS A 34 -6.36 11.37 10.60
CA HIS A 34 -6.44 10.89 11.98
C HIS A 34 -5.10 10.34 12.40
N SER A 35 -4.56 10.85 13.50
CA SER A 35 -3.27 10.41 14.05
C SER A 35 -3.32 8.92 14.39
N GLU A 36 -2.31 8.19 13.93
CA GLU A 36 -2.11 6.79 14.25
C GLU A 36 -0.62 6.51 14.38
N PRO A 37 -0.22 5.56 15.24
CA PRO A 37 1.18 5.16 15.35
C PRO A 37 1.68 4.56 14.03
N SER A 38 2.95 4.80 13.73
CA SER A 38 3.65 4.16 12.61
C SER A 38 3.78 2.65 12.84
N HIS A 39 3.74 1.87 11.76
CA HIS A 39 3.86 0.42 11.84
C HIS A 39 5.34 -0.02 11.75
N VAL A 40 5.79 -0.90 12.65
CA VAL A 40 7.21 -1.31 12.75
C VAL A 40 7.77 -1.93 11.46
N TYR A 41 6.94 -2.68 10.74
CA TYR A 41 7.38 -3.46 9.56
C TYR A 41 6.66 -3.11 8.26
N ARG A 42 5.92 -1.99 8.19
CA ARG A 42 5.18 -1.62 6.99
C ARG A 42 5.30 -0.12 6.76
N THR A 43 5.65 0.26 5.54
CA THR A 43 5.61 1.67 5.13
C THR A 43 4.17 2.16 5.07
N GLU A 44 3.99 3.49 5.12
CA GLU A 44 2.65 4.08 5.09
C GLU A 44 1.84 3.66 3.84
N PHE A 45 2.49 3.59 2.67
CA PHE A 45 1.85 3.13 1.44
C PHE A 45 1.56 1.62 1.44
N GLN A 46 2.40 0.80 2.07
CA GLN A 46 2.10 -0.63 2.25
C GLN A 46 0.88 -0.85 3.16
N ARG A 47 0.71 -0.02 4.21
CA ARG A 47 -0.48 -0.04 5.06
C ARG A 47 -1.73 0.35 4.28
N ASP A 48 -1.65 1.38 3.46
CA ASP A 48 -2.77 1.84 2.63
C ASP A 48 -3.22 0.76 1.65
N ARG A 49 -2.26 0.15 0.96
CA ARG A 49 -2.51 -0.99 0.08
C ARG A 49 -3.26 -2.11 0.82
N ALA A 50 -2.81 -2.49 2.01
CA ALA A 50 -3.47 -3.52 2.81
C ALA A 50 -4.91 -3.12 3.17
N ARG A 51 -5.14 -1.88 3.62
CA ARG A 51 -6.49 -1.38 3.96
C ARG A 51 -7.43 -1.40 2.76
N ILE A 52 -6.96 -0.95 1.59
CA ILE A 52 -7.73 -0.93 0.35
C ILE A 52 -8.14 -2.37 -0.04
N ILE A 53 -7.16 -3.29 -0.09
CA ILE A 53 -7.40 -4.70 -0.48
C ILE A 53 -8.44 -5.37 0.45
N HIS A 54 -8.42 -5.06 1.75
CA HIS A 54 -9.35 -5.66 2.71
C HIS A 54 -10.65 -4.88 2.89
N SER A 55 -10.87 -3.81 2.14
CA SER A 55 -12.09 -3.01 2.25
C SER A 55 -13.30 -3.74 1.67
N ARG A 56 -14.49 -3.51 2.23
CA ARG A 56 -15.75 -4.05 1.69
C ARG A 56 -16.01 -3.56 0.27
N ALA A 57 -15.65 -2.30 -0.03
CA ALA A 57 -15.81 -1.72 -1.35
C ALA A 57 -14.96 -2.46 -2.41
N PHE A 58 -13.68 -2.74 -2.10
CA PHE A 58 -12.80 -3.48 -2.99
C PHE A 58 -13.29 -4.91 -3.24
N ARG A 59 -13.72 -5.64 -2.20
CA ARG A 59 -14.32 -6.97 -2.37
C ARG A 59 -15.55 -6.99 -3.27
N ARG A 60 -16.39 -5.95 -3.21
CA ARG A 60 -17.58 -5.86 -4.09
C ARG A 60 -17.22 -5.70 -5.57
N LEU A 61 -15.99 -5.28 -5.90
CA LEU A 61 -15.56 -5.17 -7.30
C LEU A 61 -15.49 -6.53 -7.99
N GLU A 62 -15.29 -7.63 -7.25
CA GLU A 62 -15.33 -9.00 -7.78
C GLU A 62 -16.67 -9.31 -8.49
N TYR A 63 -17.76 -8.70 -8.01
CA TYR A 63 -19.11 -8.87 -8.55
C TYR A 63 -19.57 -7.70 -9.42
N LYS A 64 -18.65 -6.83 -9.84
CA LYS A 64 -18.94 -5.71 -10.75
C LYS A 64 -18.11 -5.86 -12.01
N THR A 65 -18.73 -5.58 -13.15
CA THR A 65 -18.04 -5.60 -14.44
C THR A 65 -17.59 -4.19 -14.83
N GLN A 66 -16.51 -4.10 -15.60
CA GLN A 66 -15.92 -2.81 -16.00
C GLN A 66 -16.64 -2.20 -17.22
N VAL A 67 -17.15 -3.02 -18.14
CA VAL A 67 -17.82 -2.56 -19.38
C VAL A 67 -18.90 -3.54 -19.89
N PHE A 68 -18.76 -4.85 -19.71
CA PHE A 68 -19.70 -5.85 -20.25
C PHE A 68 -20.52 -6.53 -19.14
N LEU A 69 -21.81 -6.78 -19.38
CA LEU A 69 -22.62 -7.59 -18.47
C LEU A 69 -22.23 -9.08 -18.64
N ASN A 70 -22.16 -9.82 -17.55
CA ASN A 70 -21.92 -11.26 -17.60
C ASN A 70 -23.13 -11.94 -18.26
N GLY A 71 -22.99 -12.36 -19.52
CA GLY A 71 -23.94 -13.22 -20.22
C GLY A 71 -24.96 -12.47 -21.08
N THR A 72 -24.63 -12.31 -22.37
CA THR A 72 -25.48 -12.40 -23.58
C THR A 72 -24.66 -11.85 -24.74
N GLY A 73 -23.77 -12.70 -25.26
CA GLY A 73 -23.38 -12.67 -26.67
C GLY A 73 -24.13 -13.80 -27.35
#